data_AF-A0A937YB89-F1
#
_entry.id   AF-A0A937YB89-F1
#
_cell.length_a   1.000
_cell.length_b   1.000
_cell.length_c   1.000
_cell.angle_alpha   90.00
_cell.angle_beta   90.00
_cell.angle_gamma   90.00
#
_symmetry.space_group_name_H-M   'P 1'
#
loop_
_entity.id
_entity.type
_entity.pdbx_description
1 polymer ?
#
loop_
_entity_poly.entity_id
_entity_poly.type
_entity_poly.pdbx_seq_one_letter_code
_entity_poly.pdbx_strand_id
1 'polypeptide(L)'
;MAATTLRASYTIAAPILQRFNAVVPHGERSRVMENLMKQALAEREAELERTAEVYMTDPAFANCREDVKLWDVTVSDGLENL
;
A
#
# COMPACT_ATOMS: atom_id res chain seq x y z
N MET A 1 -16.63 -19.20 -12.52
CA MET A 1 -15.80 -19.27 -11.30
C MET A 1 -16.59 -18.62 -10.18
N ALA A 2 -16.90 -19.34 -9.10
CA ALA A 2 -17.59 -18.74 -7.96
C ALA A 2 -16.63 -17.75 -7.27
N ALA A 3 -17.10 -16.53 -6.98
CA ALA A 3 -16.30 -15.53 -6.28
C ALA A 3 -15.89 -16.07 -4.91
N THR A 4 -14.60 -16.33 -4.71
CA THR A 4 -14.09 -16.74 -3.42
C THR A 4 -14.16 -15.55 -2.47
N THR A 5 -15.06 -15.61 -1.49
CA THR A 5 -15.13 -14.59 -0.43
C THR A 5 -13.85 -14.67 0.41
N LEU A 6 -12.95 -13.72 0.22
CA LEU A 6 -11.75 -13.59 1.02
C LEU A 6 -12.15 -13.12 2.43
N ARG A 7 -11.71 -13.86 3.45
CA ARG A 7 -11.92 -13.51 4.85
C ARG A 7 -10.57 -13.12 5.45
N ALA A 8 -10.53 -11.96 6.10
CA ALA A 8 -9.37 -11.50 6.87
C ALA A 8 -9.70 -11.52 8.36
N SER A 9 -8.71 -11.91 9.17
CA SER A 9 -8.74 -11.78 10.62
C SER A 9 -7.71 -10.72 11.01
N TYR A 10 -8.10 -9.79 11.87
CA TYR A 10 -7.26 -8.70 12.33
C TYR A 10 -7.49 -8.46 13.82
N THR A 11 -6.47 -7.89 14.47
CA THR A 11 -6.53 -7.55 15.89
C THR A 11 -6.63 -6.04 16.04
N ILE A 12 -7.61 -5.57 16.80
CA ILE A 12 -7.80 -4.16 17.13
C ILE A 12 -7.65 -3.99 18.64
N ALA A 13 -6.99 -2.91 19.06
CA ALA A 13 -6.95 -2.55 20.47
C ALA A 13 -8.36 -2.41 21.04
N ALA A 14 -8.61 -3.02 22.20
CA ALA A 14 -9.92 -3.05 22.86
C ALA A 14 -10.65 -1.68 22.93
N PRO A 15 -10.01 -0.56 23.34
CA PRO A 15 -10.71 0.73 23.41
C PRO A 15 -11.15 1.25 22.04
N ILE A 16 -10.40 0.95 20.98
CA ILE A 16 -10.73 1.36 19.62
C ILE A 16 -11.90 0.54 19.10
N LEU A 17 -11.87 -0.78 19.33
CA LEU A 17 -12.95 -1.68 18.93
C LEU A 17 -14.28 -1.32 19.61
N GLN A 18 -14.26 -0.93 20.89
CA GLN A 18 -15.45 -0.49 21.61
C GLN A 18 -16.06 0.77 20.98
N ARG A 19 -15.23 1.78 20.68
CA ARG A 19 -15.69 3.01 20.02
C ARG A 19 -16.25 2.74 18.63
N PHE A 20 -15.57 1.90 17.84
CA PHE A 20 -16.04 1.49 16.53
C PHE A 20 -17.41 0.80 16.61
N ASN A 21 -17.56 -0.17 17.52
CA ASN A 21 -18.79 -0.93 17.69
C ASN A 21 -19.97 -0.09 18.19
N ALA A 22 -19.70 1.02 18.90
CA ALA A 22 -20.72 1.96 19.36
C ALA A 22 -21.29 2.83 18.23
N VAL A 23 -20.52 3.07 17.18
CA VAL A 23 -20.91 3.95 16.05
C VAL A 23 -21.35 3.13 14.84
N VAL A 24 -20.80 1.93 14.64
CA VAL A 24 -21.03 1.13 13.43
C VAL A 24 -21.95 -0.07 13.71
N PRO A 25 -23.12 -0.15 13.03
CA PRO A 25 -24.05 -1.27 13.16
C PRO A 25 -23.41 -2.61 12.79
N HIS A 26 -23.78 -3.67 13.50
CA HIS A 26 -23.16 -5.00 13.34
C HIS A 26 -23.14 -5.51 11.89
N GLY A 27 -24.21 -5.30 11.12
CA GLY A 27 -24.32 -5.74 9.72
C GLY A 27 -23.41 -5.00 8.74
N GLU A 28 -22.86 -3.84 9.13
CA GLU A 28 -22.08 -2.98 8.24
C GLU A 28 -20.59 -2.98 8.58
N ARG A 29 -20.19 -3.52 9.73
CA ARG A 29 -18.80 -3.46 10.24
C ARG A 29 -17.76 -3.93 9.23
N SER A 30 -18.00 -5.08 8.58
CA SER A 30 -17.06 -5.61 7.59
C SER A 30 -16.92 -4.69 6.37
N ARG A 31 -18.03 -4.09 5.91
CA ARG A 31 -18.03 -3.16 4.77
C ARG A 31 -17.32 -1.84 5.13
N VAL A 32 -17.58 -1.31 6.33
CA VAL A 32 -16.92 -0.10 6.82
C VAL A 32 -15.41 -0.35 6.95
N MET A 33 -15.00 -1.48 7.53
CA MET A 33 -13.59 -1.84 7.63
C MET A 33 -12.93 -2.00 6.26
N GLU A 34 -13.60 -2.64 5.30
CA GLU A 34 -13.11 -2.76 3.93
C GLU A 34 -12.89 -1.38 3.29
N ASN A 35 -13.83 -0.45 3.45
CA ASN A 35 -13.70 0.90 2.90
C ASN A 35 -12.54 1.67 3.56
N LEU A 36 -12.38 1.56 4.88
CA LEU A 36 -11.26 2.17 5.60
C LEU A 36 -9.91 1.59 5.13
N MET A 37 -9.84 0.28 4.89
CA MET A 37 -8.64 -0.36 4.34
C MET A 37 -8.33 0.17 2.93
N LYS A 38 -9.32 0.26 2.05
CA LYS A 38 -9.14 0.80 0.69
C LYS A 38 -8.67 2.25 0.73
N GLN A 39 -9.24 3.07 1.61
CA GLN A 39 -8.81 4.45 1.80
C GLN A 39 -7.36 4.53 2.27
N ALA A 40 -6.99 3.74 3.29
CA ALA A 40 -5.61 3.72 3.78
C ALA A 40 -4.61 3.27 2.71
N LEU A 41 -4.99 2.32 1.85
CA LEU A 41 -4.17 1.90 0.71
C LEU A 41 -4.00 3.03 -0.30
N ALA A 42 -5.08 3.71 -0.68
CA ALA A 42 -5.03 4.83 -1.62
C ALA A 42 -4.20 6.01 -1.07
N GLU A 43 -4.33 6.32 0.21
CA GLU A 43 -3.51 7.36 0.87
C GLU A 43 -2.02 6.99 0.84
N ARG A 44 -1.70 5.72 1.09
CA ARG A 44 -0.32 5.24 1.04
C ARG A 44 0.25 5.25 -0.37
N GLU A 45 -0.54 4.85 -1.36
CA GLU A 45 -0.16 4.93 -2.78
C GLU A 45 0.13 6.37 -3.19
N ALA A 46 -0.76 7.32 -2.87
CA ALA A 46 -0.56 8.73 -3.15
C ALA A 46 0.66 9.33 -2.41
N GLU A 47 1.03 8.83 -1.24
CA GLU A 47 2.28 9.21 -0.55
C GLU A 47 3.51 8.71 -1.31
N LEU A 48 3.47 7.46 -1.78
CA LEU A 48 4.56 6.87 -2.57
C LEU A 48 4.73 7.58 -3.92
N GLU A 49 3.63 7.89 -4.60
CA GLU A 49 3.64 8.65 -5.86
C GLU A 49 4.27 10.03 -5.67
N ARG A 50 3.87 10.76 -4.63
CA ARG A 50 4.48 12.07 -4.30
C ARG A 50 5.97 11.94 -4.00
N THR A 51 6.36 10.89 -3.26
CA THR A 51 7.78 10.63 -2.97
C THR A 51 8.56 10.35 -4.25
N ALA A 52 7.99 9.56 -5.17
CA ALA A 52 8.57 9.28 -6.47
C ALA A 52 8.68 10.55 -7.33
N GLU A 53 7.66 11.41 -7.34
CA GLU A 53 7.68 12.68 -8.06
C GLU A 53 8.79 13.61 -7.55
N VAL A 54 8.94 13.74 -6.23
CA VAL A 54 10.03 14.50 -5.61
C VAL A 54 11.38 13.92 -6.03
N TYR A 55 11.54 12.59 -5.94
CA TYR A 55 12.77 11.92 -6.37
C TYR A 55 13.08 12.19 -7.85
N MET A 56 12.08 12.27 -8.73
CA MET A 56 12.27 12.48 -10.16
C MET A 56 12.57 13.94 -10.53
N THR A 57 12.08 14.90 -9.75
CA THR A 57 12.10 16.33 -10.11
C THR A 57 13.12 17.14 -9.33
N ASP A 58 13.44 16.77 -8.08
CA ASP A 58 14.37 17.53 -7.25
C ASP A 58 15.82 17.35 -7.76
N PRO A 59 16.54 18.46 -8.05
CA PRO A 59 17.95 18.42 -8.46
C PRO A 59 18.87 17.74 -7.44
N ALA A 60 18.54 17.73 -6.15
CA ALA A 60 19.34 17.07 -5.11
C ALA A 60 19.50 15.56 -5.35
N PHE A 61 18.52 14.93 -6.02
CA PHE A 61 18.57 13.51 -6.38
C PHE A 61 19.14 13.25 -7.78
N ALA A 62 19.69 14.25 -8.48
CA ALA A 62 20.21 14.07 -9.85
C ALA A 62 21.26 12.95 -9.94
N ASN A 63 22.25 12.95 -9.04
CA ASN A 63 23.29 11.93 -9.01
C ASN A 63 22.70 10.53 -8.73
N CYS A 64 21.73 10.43 -7.81
CA CYS A 64 21.07 9.15 -7.53
C CYS A 64 20.32 8.60 -8.75
N ARG A 65 19.69 9.47 -9.56
CA ARG A 65 19.01 9.05 -10.80
C ARG A 65 19.99 8.62 -11.89
N GLU A 66 21.16 9.25 -11.95
CA GLU A 66 22.23 8.83 -12.85
C GLU A 66 22.81 7.47 -12.43
N ASP A 67 23.00 7.27 -11.13
CA ASP A 67 23.50 6.01 -10.58
C ASP A 67 22.58 4.83 -10.86
N VAL A 68 21.24 5.02 -10.83
CA VAL A 68 20.28 3.96 -11.19
C VAL A 68 20.57 3.37 -12.58
N LYS A 69 20.99 4.19 -13.55
CA LYS A 69 21.34 3.70 -14.89
C LYS A 69 22.54 2.76 -14.91
N LEU A 70 23.45 2.88 -13.93
CA LEU A 70 24.57 1.95 -13.77
C LEU A 70 24.09 0.58 -13.28
N TRP A 71 22.96 0.51 -12.58
CA TRP A 71 22.38 -0.73 -12.06
C TRP A 71 21.46 -1.44 -13.05
N ASP A 72 21.00 -0.77 -14.12
CA ASP A 72 20.16 -1.38 -15.16
C ASP A 72 20.82 -2.61 -15.80
N VAL A 73 22.17 -2.67 -15.83
CA VAL A 73 22.91 -3.84 -16.36
C VAL A 73 22.76 -5.10 -15.52
N THR A 74 22.38 -4.96 -14.24
CA THR A 74 22.21 -6.07 -13.28
C THR A 74 20.76 -6.51 -13.12
N VAL A 75 19.81 -5.89 -13.84
CA VAL A 75 18.36 -6.13 -13.64
C VAL A 75 17.94 -7.57 -13.93
N SER A 76 18.71 -8.29 -14.76
CA SER A 76 18.44 -9.66 -15.20
C SER A 76 19.38 -10.70 -14.58
N ASP A 77 20.25 -10.29 -13.65
CA ASP A 77 21.21 -11.20 -13.02
C ASP A 77 20.47 -12.35 -12.31
N GLY A 78 20.78 -13.59 -12.67
CA GLY A 78 20.14 -14.79 -12.12
C GLY A 78 18.78 -15.15 -12.73
N LEU A 79 18.32 -14.42 -13.76
CA LEU A 79 17.12 -14.73 -14.53
C LEU A 79 17.44 -15.28 -15.93
N GLU A 80 18.67 -15.76 -16.18
CA GLU A 80 19.12 -16.11 -17.53
C GLU A 80 18.42 -17.35 -18.15
N ASN A 81 17.59 -18.06 -17.37
CA ASN A 81 16.91 -19.30 -17.78
C ASN A 81 15.37 -19.26 -17.64
N LEU A 82 14.76 -18.08 -17.47
CA LEU A 82 13.29 -17.89 -17.57
C LEU A 82 12.88 -17.54 -19.00
#